data_AF-A0A514LAK1-F1
#
_entry.id   AF-A0A514LAK1-F1
#
_cell.length_a   1.000
_cell.length_b   1.000
_cell.length_c   1.000
_cell.angle_alpha   90.00
_cell.angle_beta   90.00
_cell.angle_gamma   90.00
#
_symmetry.space_group_name_H-M   'P 1'
#
loop_
_entity.id
_entity.type
_entity.pdbx_description
1 polymer ?
#
loop_
_entity_poly.entity_id
_entity_poly.type
_entity_poly.pdbx_seq_one_letter_code
_entity_poly.pdbx_strand_id
1 'polypeptide(L)'
;MDDGRKIAHIPKESWPSFTWYAIEFAIVLAICMLVAREVVGTLTELSPEIQNYIWWGITGLIFLAWYIGIRGFVLKKKILKNRY
;
A
#
# COMPACT_ATOMS: atom_id res chain seq x y z
N MET A 1 -0.03 -52.51 -8.44
CA MET A 1 -1.30 -51.92 -8.85
C MET A 1 -1.16 -50.43 -8.63
N ASP A 2 -1.02 -49.67 -9.70
CA ASP A 2 -0.88 -48.22 -9.64
C ASP A 2 -2.27 -47.65 -9.31
N ASP A 3 -2.40 -47.10 -8.11
CA ASP A 3 -3.58 -46.35 -7.66
C ASP A 3 -3.70 -45.15 -8.61
N GLY A 4 -4.57 -45.27 -9.62
CA GLY A 4 -4.82 -44.26 -10.66
C GLY A 4 -5.35 -42.91 -10.15
N ARG A 5 -5.29 -42.61 -8.85
CA ARG A 5 -5.54 -41.28 -8.30
C ARG A 5 -4.25 -40.49 -8.30
N LYS A 6 -3.87 -40.01 -9.49
CA LYS A 6 -3.04 -38.80 -9.59
C LYS A 6 -3.85 -37.66 -8.96
N ILE A 7 -3.74 -37.51 -7.65
CA ILE A 7 -4.12 -36.32 -6.90
C ILE A 7 -3.63 -35.14 -7.72
N ALA A 8 -4.57 -34.37 -8.27
CA ALA A 8 -4.27 -33.19 -9.05
C ALA A 8 -3.22 -32.39 -8.28
N HIS A 9 -2.07 -32.12 -8.90
CA HIS A 9 -1.07 -31.23 -8.33
C HIS A 9 -1.72 -29.85 -8.28
N ILE A 10 -2.41 -29.54 -7.19
CA ILE A 10 -2.92 -28.20 -6.92
C ILE A 10 -1.66 -27.37 -6.66
N PRO A 11 -1.26 -26.47 -7.58
CA PRO A 11 -0.07 -25.68 -7.38
C PRO A 11 -0.29 -24.89 -6.10
N LYS A 12 0.55 -25.16 -5.11
CA LYS A 12 0.56 -24.47 -3.83
C LYS A 12 1.17 -23.08 -3.95
N GLU A 13 1.30 -22.56 -5.18
CA GLU A 13 1.66 -21.18 -5.44
C GLU A 13 0.47 -20.31 -5.05
N SER A 14 0.43 -20.02 -3.75
CA SER A 14 -0.23 -18.87 -3.19
C SER A 14 0.07 -17.64 -4.05
N TRP A 15 -0.96 -16.87 -4.36
CA TRP A 15 -0.93 -15.57 -5.03
C TRP A 15 0.40 -14.82 -4.85
N PRO A 16 1.03 -14.28 -5.92
CA PRO A 16 2.36 -13.68 -5.84
C PRO A 16 2.46 -12.64 -4.71
N SER A 17 3.48 -12.76 -3.88
CA SER A 17 3.67 -11.89 -2.71
C SER A 17 3.78 -10.41 -3.07
N PHE A 18 4.35 -10.10 -4.24
CA PHE A 18 4.41 -8.76 -4.80
C PHE A 18 3.02 -8.13 -4.98
N THR A 19 2.02 -8.93 -5.38
CA THR A 19 0.69 -8.41 -5.66
C THR A 19 0.01 -7.91 -4.39
N TRP A 20 0.30 -8.48 -3.22
CA TRP A 20 -0.17 -7.92 -1.95
C TRP A 20 0.40 -6.52 -1.68
N TYR A 21 1.66 -6.29 -2.02
CA TYR A 21 2.28 -4.96 -1.93
C TYR A 21 1.69 -3.96 -2.93
N ALA A 22 1.36 -4.41 -4.14
CA ALA A 22 0.69 -3.57 -5.13
C ALA A 22 -0.73 -3.18 -4.70
N ILE A 23 -1.49 -4.11 -4.11
CA ILE A 23 -2.82 -3.84 -3.57
C ILE A 23 -2.74 -2.87 -2.39
N GLU A 24 -1.83 -3.11 -1.43
CA GLU A 24 -1.57 -2.18 -0.32
C GLU A 24 -1.24 -0.77 -0.85
N PHE A 25 -0.36 -0.69 -1.84
CA PHE A 25 0.01 0.56 -2.51
C PHE A 25 -1.18 1.30 -3.10
N ALA A 26 -2.03 0.62 -3.87
CA ALA A 26 -3.19 1.25 -4.48
C ALA A 26 -4.17 1.78 -3.43
N ILE A 27 -4.40 1.02 -2.35
CA ILE A 27 -5.30 1.42 -1.26
C ILE A 27 -4.74 2.63 -0.51
N VAL A 28 -3.47 2.58 -0.12
CA VAL A 28 -2.82 3.68 0.62
C VAL A 28 -2.80 4.94 -0.22
N LEU A 29 -2.45 4.84 -1.51
CA LEU A 29 -2.45 5.97 -2.41
C LEU A 29 -3.85 6.59 -2.55
N ALA A 30 -4.88 5.78 -2.74
CA ALA A 30 -6.27 6.26 -2.83
C ALA A 30 -6.71 6.99 -1.55
N ILE A 31 -6.41 6.44 -0.36
CA ILE A 31 -6.71 7.10 0.91
C ILE A 31 -5.96 8.44 1.03
N CYS A 32 -4.68 8.48 0.68
CA CYS A 32 -3.89 9.72 0.71
C CYS A 32 -4.49 10.80 -0.18
N MET A 33 -4.90 10.45 -1.40
CA MET A 33 -5.51 11.37 -2.36
C MET A 33 -6.87 11.90 -1.87
N LEU A 34 -7.69 11.05 -1.25
CA LEU A 34 -8.97 11.46 -0.66
C LEU A 34 -8.76 12.40 0.52
N VAL A 35 -7.84 12.08 1.43
CA VAL A 35 -7.50 12.96 2.55
C VAL A 35 -6.95 14.30 2.06
N ALA A 36 -6.04 14.28 1.08
CA ALA A 36 -5.50 15.50 0.49
C ALA A 36 -6.59 16.35 -0.18
N ARG A 37 -7.60 15.72 -0.80
CA ARG A 37 -8.76 16.42 -1.37
C ARG A 37 -9.52 17.20 -0.30
N GLU A 38 -9.84 16.56 0.81
CA GLU A 38 -10.58 17.19 1.90
C GLU A 38 -9.77 18.34 2.53
N VAL A 39 -8.46 18.17 2.69
CA VAL A 39 -7.59 19.25 3.22
C VAL A 39 -7.56 20.44 2.27
N VAL A 40 -7.31 20.22 0.98
CA VAL A 40 -7.26 21.29 -0.02
C VAL A 40 -8.62 21.95 -0.22
N GLY A 41 -9.72 21.19 -0.06
CA GLY A 41 -11.08 21.72 -0.07
C GLY A 41 -11.36 22.78 1.01
N THR A 42 -10.56 22.82 2.08
CA THR A 42 -10.64 23.89 3.09
C THR A 42 -9.87 25.16 2.70
N LEU A 43 -9.02 25.10 1.68
CA LEU A 43 -8.13 26.18 1.22
C LEU A 43 -8.73 26.94 0.03
N THR A 44 -9.98 27.37 0.13
CA THR A 44 -10.76 27.94 -0.98
C THR A 44 -10.24 29.30 -1.49
N GLU A 45 -9.47 30.01 -0.67
CA GLU A 45 -8.94 31.34 -0.99
C GLU A 45 -7.69 31.30 -1.89
N LEU A 46 -7.09 30.12 -2.08
CA LEU A 46 -5.88 29.94 -2.88
C LEU A 46 -6.19 29.76 -4.36
N SER A 47 -5.25 30.14 -5.23
CA SER A 47 -5.38 29.88 -6.67
C SER A 47 -5.40 28.36 -6.96
N PRO A 48 -6.07 27.91 -8.04
CA PRO A 48 -6.14 26.48 -8.39
C PRO A 48 -4.77 25.84 -8.61
N GLU A 49 -3.80 26.61 -9.10
CA GLU A 49 -2.42 26.16 -9.28
C GLU A 49 -1.77 25.82 -7.94
N ILE A 50 -1.87 26.72 -6.95
CA ILE A 50 -1.32 26.50 -5.61
C ILE A 50 -2.04 25.33 -4.93
N GLN A 51 -3.36 25.24 -5.06
CA GLN A 51 -4.14 24.12 -4.53
C GLN A 51 -3.65 22.76 -5.09
N ASN A 52 -3.34 22.69 -6.40
CA ASN A 52 -2.81 21.47 -7.01
C ASN A 52 -1.42 21.10 -6.46
N TYR A 53 -0.51 22.08 -6.29
CA TYR A 53 0.78 21.82 -5.67
C TYR A 53 0.66 21.31 -4.24
N ILE A 54 -0.23 21.92 -3.45
CA ILE A 54 -0.51 21.49 -2.07
C ILE A 54 -1.10 20.08 -2.04
N TRP A 55 -2.02 19.76 -2.95
CA TRP A 55 -2.63 18.44 -3.04
C TRP A 55 -1.60 17.34 -3.28
N TRP A 56 -0.67 17.54 -4.23
CA TRP A 56 0.43 16.61 -4.47
C TRP A 56 1.42 16.55 -3.31
N GLY A 57 1.71 17.69 -2.67
CA GLY A 57 2.57 17.77 -1.50
C GLY A 57 2.04 16.97 -0.31
N ILE A 58 0.76 17.13 0.03
CA ILE A 58 0.10 16.40 1.12
C ILE A 58 0.03 14.90 0.79
N THR A 59 -0.37 14.56 -0.44
CA THR A 59 -0.43 13.16 -0.88
C THR A 59 0.92 12.49 -0.72
N GLY A 60 1.99 13.12 -1.20
CA GLY A 60 3.36 12.63 -1.07
C GLY A 60 3.83 12.53 0.39
N LEU A 61 3.51 13.52 1.22
CA LEU A 61 3.90 13.55 2.63
C LEU A 61 3.28 12.39 3.42
N ILE A 62 1.95 12.19 3.29
CA ILE A 62 1.24 11.11 3.98
C ILE A 62 1.72 9.76 3.47
N PHE A 63 1.92 9.64 2.16
CA PHE A 63 2.43 8.42 1.54
C PHE A 63 3.83 8.06 2.06
N LEU A 64 4.76 9.02 2.12
CA LEU A 64 6.09 8.81 2.68
C LEU A 64 6.04 8.45 4.16
N ALA A 65 5.18 9.12 4.95
CA ALA A 65 4.99 8.81 6.37
C ALA A 65 4.49 7.36 6.58
N TRP A 66 3.60 6.87 5.71
CA TRP A 66 3.17 5.47 5.74
C TRP A 66 4.34 4.52 5.42
N TYR A 67 5.01 4.69 4.29
CA TYR A 67 6.00 3.71 3.82
C TYR A 67 7.32 3.72 4.58
N ILE A 68 7.76 4.88 5.05
CA ILE A 68 9.01 5.03 5.81
C ILE A 68 8.76 4.85 7.30
N GLY A 69 7.73 5.50 7.84
CA GLY A 69 7.43 5.51 9.27
C GLY A 69 6.66 4.27 9.71
N ILE A 70 5.37 4.23 9.37
CA ILE A 70 4.43 3.23 9.90
C ILE A 70 4.81 1.84 9.42
N ARG A 71 5.02 1.66 8.13
CA ARG A 71 5.37 0.37 7.53
C ARG A 71 6.73 -0.12 8.03
N GLY A 72 7.73 0.76 8.09
CA GLY A 72 9.03 0.44 8.69
C GLY A 72 8.90 -0.03 10.14
N PHE A 73 8.05 0.62 10.94
CA PHE A 73 7.79 0.24 12.33
C PHE A 73 6.98 -1.06 12.47
N VAL A 74 5.95 -1.25 11.64
CA VAL A 74 5.09 -2.45 11.62
C VAL A 74 5.88 -3.68 11.16
N LEU A 75 6.70 -3.55 10.11
CA LEU A 75 7.49 -4.65 9.55
C LEU A 75 8.69 -5.04 10.45
N LYS A 76 9.22 -4.11 11.26
CA LYS A 76 10.25 -4.44 12.27
C LYS A 76 9.81 -5.51 13.27
N LYS A 77 8.50 -5.71 13.49
CA LYS A 77 8.00 -6.61 14.54
C LYS A 77 7.93 -8.11 14.19
N LYS A 78 7.95 -8.53 12.92
CA LYS A 78 7.70 -9.96 12.60
C LYS A 78 8.58 -10.62 11.52
N ILE A 79 9.21 -9.88 10.60
CA ILE A 79 9.99 -10.50 9.51
C ILE A 79 11.43 -10.87 9.92
N LEU A 80 12.01 -10.18 10.91
CA LEU A 80 13.37 -10.50 11.40
C LEU A 80 13.43 -11.72 12.32
N LYS A 81 12.29 -12.35 12.65
CA LYS A 81 12.28 -13.64 13.33
C LYS A 81 12.39 -14.76 12.29
N ASN A 82 13.54 -14.80 11.61
CA ASN A 82 13.98 -16.01 10.93
C ASN A 82 14.26 -17.07 12.01
N ARG A 83 13.22 -17.78 12.43
CA ARG A 83 13.36 -19.07 13.12
C ARG A 83 13.32 -20.16 12.06
N TYR A 84 14.39 -20.22 11.29
CA TYR A 84 14.89 -21.46 10.71
C TYR A 84 16.37 -21.54 11.09
#